data_AF-A0AAV3F5Y2-F1
#
_entry.id   AF-A0AAV3F5Y2-F1
#
_cell.length_a   1.000
_cell.length_b   1.000
_cell.length_c   1.000
_cell.angle_alpha   90.00
_cell.angle_beta   90.00
_cell.angle_gamma   90.00
#
_symmetry.space_group_name_H-M   'P 1'
#
loop_
_entity.id
_entity.type
_entity.pdbx_description
1 polymer ?
#
loop_
_entity_poly.entity_id
_entity_poly.type
_entity_poly.pdbx_seq_one_letter_code
_entity_poly.pdbx_strand_id
1 'polypeptide(L)'
;MEKVISDCRKRAIGLNFGEYYYYLAQCYEDINQFGDPNPYFDNFRRMYFYLKSGLLGCADAYTNLASIIENSDTIKNNRERAKAYFKLAYELGSEDGKHNYFLILKQEEYPTCLKLRVTFYGDKIDCDYLSKVIGLVPNTAIYESSRISLYKGSRYGNAQWQYEFDFIATLKLEPLVVLFKEYFGRKIKVLGNYIYDNDLTTRIDILADINYHSIPSYYMDTEFLSLISKLNGSIYYYQEYFDGFEEVFKE
;
A
#
# COMPACT_ATOMS: atom_id res chain seq x y z
N MET A 1 -20.31 -17.79 28.60
CA MET A 1 -19.72 -17.95 27.24
C MET A 1 -18.85 -19.21 27.14
N GLU A 2 -18.00 -19.55 28.12
CA GLU A 2 -17.27 -20.84 28.14
C GLU A 2 -18.13 -22.10 27.96
N LYS A 3 -19.30 -22.15 28.63
CA LYS A 3 -20.26 -23.26 28.45
C LYS A 3 -20.76 -23.34 27.00
N VAL A 4 -20.97 -22.19 26.35
CA VAL A 4 -21.40 -22.11 24.95
C VAL A 4 -20.31 -22.66 24.03
N ILE A 5 -19.05 -22.26 24.22
CA ILE A 5 -17.92 -22.77 23.42
C ILE A 5 -17.75 -24.28 23.62
N SER A 6 -17.86 -24.76 24.86
CA SER A 6 -17.80 -26.20 25.19
C SER A 6 -18.91 -26.98 24.50
N ASP A 7 -20.14 -26.47 24.53
CA ASP A 7 -21.29 -27.11 23.89
C ASP A 7 -21.19 -27.06 22.35
N CYS A 8 -20.77 -25.93 21.77
CA CYS A 8 -20.47 -25.79 20.35
C CYS A 8 -19.40 -26.80 19.91
N ARG A 9 -18.33 -26.97 20.69
CA ARG A 9 -17.27 -27.94 20.40
C ARG A 9 -17.77 -29.38 20.44
N LYS A 10 -18.58 -29.75 21.44
CA LYS A 10 -19.17 -31.09 21.52
C LYS A 10 -20.07 -31.36 20.31
N ARG A 11 -20.90 -30.40 19.91
CA ARG A 11 -21.76 -30.52 18.72
C ARG A 11 -20.94 -30.64 17.44
N ALA A 12 -19.92 -29.81 17.25
CA ALA A 12 -19.06 -29.86 16.06
C ALA A 12 -18.35 -31.20 15.91
N ILE A 13 -17.83 -31.76 17.01
CA ILE A 13 -17.18 -33.08 17.00
C ILE A 13 -18.20 -34.20 16.78
N GLY A 14 -19.35 -34.14 17.47
CA GLY A 14 -20.36 -35.21 17.42
C GLY A 14 -21.08 -35.31 16.08
N LEU A 15 -21.37 -34.18 15.44
CA LEU A 15 -22.11 -34.12 14.18
C LEU A 15 -21.19 -34.06 12.96
N ASN A 16 -20.00 -33.47 13.12
CA ASN A 16 -18.96 -33.39 12.09
C ASN A 16 -19.39 -32.77 10.75
N PHE A 17 -20.29 -31.79 10.80
CA PHE A 17 -20.63 -30.94 9.63
C PHE A 17 -19.84 -29.63 9.66
N GLY A 18 -19.52 -29.11 8.47
CA GLY A 18 -18.74 -27.89 8.30
C GLY A 18 -19.33 -26.69 9.05
N GLU A 19 -20.65 -26.52 9.00
CA GLU A 19 -21.38 -25.43 9.65
C GLU A 19 -21.12 -25.34 11.16
N TYR A 20 -21.02 -26.47 11.88
CA TYR A 20 -20.72 -26.43 13.31
C TYR A 20 -19.27 -26.04 13.61
N TYR A 21 -18.32 -26.41 12.74
CA TYR A 21 -16.95 -25.92 12.85
C TYR A 21 -16.84 -24.44 12.49
N TYR A 22 -17.69 -23.94 11.57
CA TYR A 22 -17.79 -22.52 11.25
C TYR A 22 -18.24 -21.72 12.47
N TYR A 23 -19.34 -22.11 13.11
CA TYR A 23 -19.80 -21.46 14.34
C TYR A 23 -18.80 -21.57 15.50
N LEU A 24 -18.09 -22.69 15.60
CA LEU A 24 -17.03 -22.83 16.59
C LEU A 24 -15.84 -21.90 16.30
N ALA A 25 -15.49 -21.68 15.03
CA ALA A 25 -14.46 -20.72 14.64
C ALA A 25 -14.86 -19.28 15.03
N GLN A 26 -16.11 -18.90 14.78
CA GLN A 26 -16.65 -17.59 15.14
C GLN A 26 -16.58 -17.28 16.64
N CYS A 27 -16.62 -18.31 17.50
CA CYS A 27 -16.44 -18.14 18.94
C CYS A 27 -15.04 -17.62 19.33
N TYR A 28 -14.04 -17.75 18.44
CA TYR A 28 -12.65 -17.35 18.64
C TYR A 28 -12.28 -16.09 17.83
N GLU A 29 -13.27 -15.39 17.25
CA GLU A 29 -13.04 -14.10 16.58
C GLU A 29 -12.58 -13.01 17.54
N ASP A 30 -11.97 -11.96 17.01
CA ASP A 30 -11.47 -10.81 17.80
C ASP A 30 -12.61 -9.93 18.32
N ILE A 31 -13.71 -9.86 17.58
CA ILE A 31 -14.92 -9.12 17.93
C ILE A 31 -16.08 -10.11 18.11
N ASN A 32 -16.89 -9.91 19.15
CA ASN A 32 -18.08 -10.72 19.41
C ASN A 32 -19.31 -10.20 18.64
N GLN A 33 -20.43 -10.92 18.72
CA GLN A 33 -21.68 -10.57 18.04
C GLN A 33 -22.28 -9.19 18.41
N PHE A 34 -21.80 -8.54 19.46
CA PHE A 34 -22.23 -7.21 19.90
C PHE A 34 -21.27 -6.10 19.46
N GLY A 35 -20.16 -6.43 18.79
CA GLY A 35 -19.14 -5.47 18.39
C GLY A 35 -18.05 -5.23 19.45
N ASP A 36 -18.07 -5.92 20.58
CA ASP A 36 -17.07 -5.76 21.65
C ASP A 36 -15.88 -6.72 21.47
N PRO A 37 -14.68 -6.39 21.97
CA PRO A 37 -13.55 -7.30 22.01
C PRO A 37 -13.93 -8.63 22.66
N ASN A 38 -13.61 -9.73 21.98
CA ASN A 38 -13.92 -11.07 22.45
C ASN A 38 -12.84 -11.55 23.45
N PRO A 39 -13.20 -11.84 24.71
CA PRO A 39 -12.24 -12.34 25.70
C PRO A 39 -11.70 -13.74 25.37
N TYR A 40 -12.31 -14.45 24.42
CA TYR A 40 -11.87 -15.78 23.97
C TYR A 40 -11.14 -15.73 22.62
N PHE A 41 -10.76 -14.55 22.13
CA PHE A 41 -10.02 -14.43 20.87
C PHE A 41 -8.80 -15.36 20.85
N ASP A 42 -8.71 -16.18 19.81
CA ASP A 42 -7.58 -17.08 19.59
C ASP A 42 -7.38 -17.27 18.09
N ASN A 43 -6.37 -16.56 17.56
CA ASN A 43 -6.11 -16.54 16.11
C ASN A 43 -5.82 -17.94 15.55
N PHE A 44 -5.12 -18.79 16.30
CA PHE A 44 -4.79 -20.15 15.84
C PHE A 44 -6.03 -21.04 15.81
N ARG A 45 -6.88 -20.97 16.86
CA ARG A 45 -8.11 -21.76 16.92
C ARG A 45 -9.12 -21.33 15.89
N ARG A 46 -9.35 -20.02 15.69
CA ARG A 46 -10.30 -19.56 14.64
C ARG A 46 -9.85 -20.05 13.27
N MET A 47 -8.58 -19.89 12.92
CA MET A 47 -8.05 -20.35 11.63
C MET A 47 -8.16 -21.86 11.46
N TYR A 48 -7.82 -22.63 12.50
CA TYR A 48 -7.92 -24.09 12.47
C TYR A 48 -9.36 -24.56 12.23
N PHE A 49 -10.34 -23.97 12.94
CA PHE A 49 -11.73 -24.37 12.80
C PHE A 49 -12.36 -23.89 11.49
N TYR A 50 -11.98 -22.71 10.98
CA TYR A 50 -12.37 -22.31 9.62
C TYR A 50 -11.82 -23.25 8.56
N LEU A 51 -10.54 -23.63 8.63
CA LEU A 51 -9.97 -24.61 7.71
C LEU A 51 -10.73 -25.94 7.77
N LYS A 52 -11.00 -26.45 8.97
CA LYS A 52 -11.75 -27.70 9.14
C LYS A 52 -13.17 -27.60 8.59
N SER A 53 -13.82 -26.45 8.75
CA SER A 53 -15.15 -26.18 8.22
C SER A 53 -15.15 -26.14 6.68
N GLY A 54 -14.17 -25.46 6.08
CA GLY A 54 -14.00 -25.40 4.62
C GLY A 54 -13.72 -26.78 4.01
N LEU A 55 -12.89 -27.59 4.66
CA LEU A 55 -12.63 -28.98 4.25
C LEU A 55 -13.89 -29.87 4.26
N LEU A 56 -14.94 -29.46 4.98
CA LEU A 56 -16.24 -30.10 5.03
C LEU A 56 -17.28 -29.42 4.12
N GLY A 57 -16.84 -28.54 3.21
CA GLY A 57 -17.67 -27.92 2.17
C GLY A 57 -18.28 -26.55 2.54
N CYS A 58 -17.89 -25.93 3.66
CA CYS A 58 -18.38 -24.60 3.99
C CYS A 58 -17.57 -23.52 3.24
N ALA A 59 -18.15 -22.93 2.20
CA ALA A 59 -17.49 -21.93 1.37
C ALA A 59 -17.11 -20.66 2.16
N ASP A 60 -18.02 -20.16 3.01
CA ASP A 60 -17.80 -18.96 3.83
C ASP A 60 -16.63 -19.12 4.81
N ALA A 61 -16.38 -20.35 5.27
CA ALA A 61 -15.23 -20.63 6.12
C ALA A 61 -13.90 -20.40 5.40
N TYR A 62 -13.83 -20.73 4.11
CA TYR A 62 -12.64 -20.43 3.29
C TYR A 62 -12.51 -18.93 3.03
N THR A 63 -13.60 -18.22 2.80
CA THR A 63 -13.59 -16.75 2.67
C THR A 63 -13.04 -16.09 3.93
N ASN A 64 -13.56 -16.45 5.12
CA ASN A 64 -13.08 -15.87 6.38
C ASN A 64 -11.63 -16.25 6.67
N LEU A 65 -11.24 -17.50 6.41
CA LEU A 65 -9.85 -17.95 6.56
C LEU A 65 -8.91 -17.15 5.65
N ALA A 66 -9.30 -16.93 4.39
CA ALA A 66 -8.53 -16.17 3.42
C ALA A 66 -8.33 -14.72 3.90
N SER A 67 -9.39 -14.04 4.34
CA SER A 67 -9.30 -12.67 4.87
C SER A 67 -8.42 -12.57 6.12
N ILE A 68 -8.47 -13.55 7.02
CA ILE A 68 -7.57 -13.59 8.20
C ILE A 68 -6.12 -13.76 7.76
N ILE A 69 -5.87 -14.63 6.78
CA ILE A 69 -4.52 -14.89 6.28
C ILE A 69 -3.97 -13.66 5.59
N GLU A 70 -4.73 -13.04 4.68
CA GLU A 70 -4.35 -11.87 3.90
C GLU A 70 -3.87 -10.72 4.79
N ASN A 71 -4.60 -10.44 5.87
CA ASN A 71 -4.31 -9.35 6.80
C ASN A 71 -3.23 -9.69 7.84
N SER A 72 -2.62 -10.88 7.77
CA SER A 72 -1.63 -11.29 8.78
C SER A 72 -0.21 -10.91 8.40
N ASP A 73 0.43 -10.06 9.21
CA ASP A 73 1.85 -9.71 9.08
C ASP A 73 2.82 -10.86 9.41
N THR A 74 2.34 -11.87 10.14
CA THR A 74 3.18 -13.00 10.59
C THR A 74 3.18 -14.18 9.60
N ILE A 75 2.28 -14.17 8.61
CA ILE A 75 2.17 -15.23 7.61
C ILE A 75 2.91 -14.83 6.35
N LYS A 76 3.99 -15.56 6.05
CA LYS A 76 4.71 -15.39 4.77
C LYS A 76 3.82 -15.76 3.59
N ASN A 77 3.93 -14.99 2.51
CA ASN A 77 3.14 -15.15 1.29
C ASN A 77 1.63 -15.19 1.59
N ASN A 78 1.18 -14.42 2.58
CA ASN A 78 -0.21 -14.30 3.00
C ASN A 78 -1.15 -14.07 1.81
N ARG A 79 -0.85 -13.12 0.93
CA ARG A 79 -1.67 -12.78 -0.24
C ARG A 79 -1.88 -13.95 -1.20
N GLU A 80 -0.81 -14.67 -1.54
CA GLU A 80 -0.91 -15.87 -2.39
C GLU A 80 -1.72 -17.00 -1.73
N ARG A 81 -1.57 -17.17 -0.41
CA ARG A 81 -2.34 -18.16 0.34
C ARG A 81 -3.82 -17.77 0.43
N ALA A 82 -4.12 -16.51 0.68
CA ALA A 82 -5.47 -15.98 0.71
C ALA A 82 -6.15 -16.15 -0.65
N LYS A 83 -5.46 -15.79 -1.75
CA LYS A 83 -5.91 -16.03 -3.14
C LYS A 83 -6.32 -17.49 -3.36
N ALA A 84 -5.52 -18.46 -2.89
CA ALA A 84 -5.84 -19.87 -3.02
C ALA A 84 -7.11 -20.27 -2.25
N TYR A 85 -7.31 -19.74 -1.04
CA TYR A 85 -8.53 -20.02 -0.26
C TYR A 85 -9.76 -19.30 -0.80
N PHE A 86 -9.65 -18.05 -1.27
CA PHE A 86 -10.74 -17.37 -1.97
C PHE A 86 -11.16 -18.13 -3.23
N LYS A 87 -10.19 -18.69 -3.98
CA LYS A 87 -10.48 -19.57 -5.12
C LYS A 87 -11.26 -20.81 -4.71
N LEU A 88 -10.88 -21.48 -3.61
CA LEU A 88 -11.62 -22.63 -3.09
C LEU A 88 -13.04 -22.24 -2.65
N ALA A 89 -13.21 -21.09 -2.00
CA ALA A 89 -14.53 -20.56 -1.65
C ALA A 89 -15.39 -20.31 -2.89
N TYR A 90 -14.81 -19.72 -3.94
CA TYR A 90 -15.46 -19.51 -5.23
C TYR A 90 -15.88 -20.83 -5.89
N GLU A 91 -15.00 -21.83 -5.94
CA GLU A 91 -15.31 -23.16 -6.50
C GLU A 91 -16.43 -23.88 -5.75
N LEU A 92 -16.65 -23.54 -4.47
CA LEU A 92 -17.78 -24.01 -3.66
C LEU A 92 -19.04 -23.13 -3.76
N GLY A 93 -19.01 -22.07 -4.58
CA GLY A 93 -20.16 -21.21 -4.84
C GLY A 93 -20.31 -19.99 -3.92
N SER A 94 -19.25 -19.58 -3.20
CA SER A 94 -19.28 -18.32 -2.44
C SER A 94 -19.11 -17.11 -3.36
N GLU A 95 -20.09 -16.21 -3.37
CA GLU A 95 -20.01 -14.92 -4.07
C GLU A 95 -18.94 -14.00 -3.47
N ASP A 96 -18.79 -13.99 -2.13
CA ASP A 96 -17.71 -13.24 -1.47
C ASP A 96 -16.34 -13.82 -1.81
N GLY A 97 -16.25 -15.16 -1.88
CA GLY A 97 -15.05 -15.86 -2.35
C GLY A 97 -14.70 -15.49 -3.80
N LYS A 98 -15.71 -15.47 -4.68
CA LYS A 98 -15.60 -15.03 -6.08
C LYS A 98 -15.07 -13.59 -6.14
N HIS A 99 -15.76 -12.66 -5.48
CA HIS A 99 -15.42 -11.25 -5.47
C HIS A 99 -13.96 -11.01 -5.03
N ASN A 100 -13.57 -11.56 -3.89
CA ASN A 100 -12.21 -11.39 -3.34
C ASN A 100 -11.14 -12.04 -4.21
N TYR A 101 -11.42 -13.22 -4.79
CA TYR A 101 -10.50 -13.86 -5.73
C TYR A 101 -10.24 -12.98 -6.96
N PHE A 102 -11.29 -12.44 -7.57
CA PHE A 102 -11.16 -11.54 -8.72
C PHE A 102 -10.49 -10.21 -8.34
N LEU A 103 -10.78 -9.67 -7.16
CA LEU A 103 -10.13 -8.46 -6.67
C LEU A 103 -8.61 -8.62 -6.59
N ILE A 104 -8.12 -9.75 -6.04
CA ILE A 104 -6.68 -10.01 -5.97
C ILE A 104 -6.08 -10.13 -7.38
N LEU A 105 -6.73 -10.86 -8.30
CA LEU A 105 -6.25 -10.97 -9.68
C LEU A 105 -6.15 -9.60 -10.37
N LYS A 106 -7.12 -8.73 -10.13
CA LYS A 106 -7.11 -7.38 -10.70
C LYS A 106 -6.05 -6.48 -10.10
N GLN A 107 -5.79 -6.60 -8.80
CA GLN A 107 -4.66 -5.93 -8.18
C GLN A 107 -3.30 -6.52 -8.61
N GLU A 108 -3.24 -7.76 -9.10
CA GLU A 108 -2.03 -8.33 -9.72
C GLU A 108 -1.83 -7.84 -11.16
N GLU A 109 -2.93 -7.70 -11.92
CA GLU A 109 -2.94 -7.17 -13.29
C GLU A 109 -2.66 -5.65 -13.32
N TYR A 110 -3.26 -4.90 -12.38
CA TYR A 110 -3.15 -3.46 -12.21
C TYR A 110 -2.72 -3.15 -10.77
N PRO A 111 -1.43 -3.31 -10.42
CA PRO A 111 -0.96 -3.05 -9.07
C PRO A 111 -0.95 -1.56 -8.74
N THR A 112 -1.19 -1.23 -7.47
CA THR A 112 -0.87 0.10 -6.97
C THR A 112 0.62 0.38 -7.15
N CYS A 113 0.93 1.51 -7.76
CA CYS A 113 2.29 1.92 -8.05
C CYS A 113 2.61 3.24 -7.35
N LEU A 114 3.82 3.33 -6.81
CA LEU A 114 4.37 4.56 -6.27
C LEU A 114 5.47 5.08 -7.19
N LYS A 115 5.56 6.39 -7.29
CA LYS A 115 6.57 7.08 -8.08
C LYS A 115 7.15 8.26 -7.33
N LEU A 116 8.47 8.35 -7.38
CA LEU A 116 9.22 9.45 -6.79
C LEU A 116 9.46 10.52 -7.85
N ARG A 117 9.32 11.77 -7.45
CA ARG A 117 9.77 12.92 -8.22
C ARG A 117 10.47 13.91 -7.29
N VAL A 118 11.60 14.43 -7.73
CA VAL A 118 12.39 15.43 -6.99
C VAL A 118 12.54 16.67 -7.85
N THR A 119 12.05 17.79 -7.37
CA THR A 119 12.02 19.06 -8.10
C THR A 119 12.76 20.14 -7.33
N PHE A 120 13.68 20.82 -7.99
CA PHE A 120 14.36 22.01 -7.48
C PHE A 120 13.68 23.27 -8.00
N TYR A 121 13.51 24.26 -7.13
CA TYR A 121 12.88 25.54 -7.45
C TYR A 121 13.82 26.71 -7.08
N GLY A 122 13.93 27.68 -7.97
CA GLY A 122 14.61 28.94 -7.74
C GLY A 122 15.18 29.57 -9.01
N ASP A 123 15.57 30.83 -8.94
CA ASP A 123 15.99 31.60 -10.12
C ASP A 123 17.44 31.32 -10.54
N LYS A 124 18.27 30.85 -9.61
CA LYS A 124 19.72 30.63 -9.80
C LYS A 124 20.06 29.15 -10.04
N ILE A 125 19.12 28.37 -10.55
CA ILE A 125 19.36 26.95 -10.84
C ILE A 125 20.37 26.83 -12.00
N ASP A 126 21.45 26.09 -11.72
CA ASP A 126 22.41 25.59 -12.69
C ASP A 126 22.14 24.10 -12.92
N CYS A 127 21.49 23.88 -14.05
CA CYS A 127 21.01 22.59 -14.51
C CYS A 127 22.13 21.59 -14.77
N ASP A 128 23.23 22.06 -15.37
CA ASP A 128 24.38 21.23 -15.73
C ASP A 128 25.14 20.83 -14.47
N TYR A 129 25.29 21.76 -13.53
CA TYR A 129 25.86 21.46 -12.22
C TYR A 129 25.05 20.41 -11.46
N LEU A 130 23.72 20.60 -11.34
CA LEU A 130 22.85 19.63 -10.65
C LEU A 130 22.92 18.26 -11.32
N SER A 131 22.82 18.21 -12.65
CA SER A 131 22.86 16.96 -13.41
C SER A 131 24.20 16.24 -13.22
N LYS A 132 25.31 16.98 -13.21
CA LYS A 132 26.65 16.42 -12.95
C LYS A 132 26.82 15.91 -11.53
N VAL A 133 26.34 16.65 -10.53
CA VAL A 133 26.45 16.23 -9.12
C VAL A 133 25.58 15.01 -8.87
N ILE A 134 24.32 15.04 -9.30
CA ILE A 134 23.35 13.94 -9.10
C ILE A 134 23.73 12.74 -9.97
N GLY A 135 24.33 12.96 -11.14
CA GLY A 135 24.64 11.91 -12.11
C GLY A 135 23.41 11.47 -12.91
N LEU A 136 22.41 12.35 -13.01
CA LEU A 136 21.17 12.11 -13.75
C LEU A 136 20.91 13.29 -14.69
N VAL A 137 20.34 13.00 -15.86
CA VAL A 137 19.78 14.02 -16.74
C VAL A 137 18.29 14.14 -16.39
N PRO A 138 17.73 15.35 -16.32
CA PRO A 138 16.31 15.55 -16.02
C PRO A 138 15.46 15.18 -17.22
N ASN A 139 14.26 14.67 -16.94
CA ASN A 139 13.36 14.09 -17.92
C ASN A 139 12.07 14.88 -18.14
N THR A 140 11.78 15.90 -17.32
CA THR A 140 10.56 16.70 -17.43
C THR A 140 10.85 18.20 -17.19
N ALA A 141 10.10 19.06 -17.89
CA ALA A 141 10.56 20.29 -18.52
C ALA A 141 11.05 21.47 -17.65
N ILE A 142 11.93 22.24 -18.31
CA ILE A 142 12.42 23.58 -18.06
C ILE A 142 11.28 24.61 -18.21
N TYR A 143 10.96 25.35 -17.16
CA TYR A 143 10.24 26.62 -17.28
C TYR A 143 11.23 27.75 -17.04
N GLU A 144 11.84 28.23 -18.12
CA GLU A 144 12.70 29.39 -18.06
C GLU A 144 11.86 30.63 -17.73
N SER A 145 12.36 31.47 -16.82
CA SER A 145 11.68 32.65 -16.29
C SER A 145 11.19 33.64 -17.37
N SER A 146 11.72 33.56 -18.58
CA SER A 146 11.34 34.35 -19.76
C SER A 146 9.89 34.10 -20.26
N ARG A 147 9.24 33.00 -19.86
CA ARG A 147 7.84 32.68 -20.24
C ARG A 147 6.80 32.91 -19.13
N ILE A 148 7.21 33.42 -17.97
CA ILE A 148 6.37 33.58 -16.76
C ILE A 148 5.43 34.82 -16.83
N SER A 149 5.52 35.62 -17.89
CA SER A 149 4.71 36.85 -18.03
C SER A 149 3.21 36.63 -18.30
N LEU A 150 2.75 35.39 -18.57
CA LEU A 150 1.36 35.09 -18.92
C LEU A 150 0.48 34.62 -17.74
N TYR A 151 1.06 34.28 -16.59
CA TYR A 151 0.31 33.83 -15.41
C TYR A 151 0.47 34.81 -14.24
N LYS A 152 -0.12 36.00 -14.38
CA LYS A 152 -0.32 36.92 -13.25
C LYS A 152 -1.26 36.26 -12.23
N GLY A 153 -0.67 35.63 -11.22
CA GLY A 153 -1.39 34.96 -10.13
C GLY A 153 -0.64 33.78 -9.50
N SER A 154 0.40 33.24 -10.15
CA SER A 154 1.25 32.21 -9.53
C SER A 154 2.14 32.82 -8.45
N ARG A 155 2.10 32.30 -7.22
CA ARG A 155 3.11 32.60 -6.17
C ARG A 155 4.47 31.96 -6.45
N TYR A 156 4.60 31.18 -7.52
CA TYR A 156 5.85 30.54 -7.95
C TYR A 156 6.19 31.00 -9.37
N GLY A 157 7.11 31.95 -9.46
CA GLY A 157 7.66 32.49 -10.70
C GLY A 157 9.05 31.97 -11.01
N ASN A 158 9.38 30.74 -10.60
CA ASN A 158 10.77 30.28 -10.48
C ASN A 158 11.05 29.13 -11.45
N ALA A 159 12.28 29.06 -11.96
CA ALA A 159 12.73 27.92 -12.75
C ALA A 159 12.53 26.61 -11.96
N GLN A 160 12.08 25.57 -12.66
CA GLN A 160 11.81 24.25 -12.10
C GLN A 160 12.71 23.22 -12.76
N TRP A 161 13.35 22.37 -11.96
CA TRP A 161 14.23 21.31 -12.45
C TRP A 161 13.86 19.97 -11.83
N GLN A 162 13.34 19.06 -12.65
CA GLN A 162 12.65 17.86 -12.17
C GLN A 162 13.37 16.57 -12.55
N TYR A 163 13.55 15.71 -11.56
CA TYR A 163 14.00 14.33 -11.71
C TYR A 163 12.84 13.40 -11.38
N GLU A 164 12.35 12.71 -12.39
CA GLU A 164 11.22 11.80 -12.27
C GLU A 164 11.71 10.35 -12.40
N PHE A 165 11.28 9.49 -11.48
CA PHE A 165 11.68 8.08 -11.47
C PHE A 165 10.57 7.19 -12.04
N ASP A 166 10.90 5.97 -12.44
CA ASP A 166 9.90 5.02 -12.91
C ASP A 166 8.93 4.62 -11.79
N PHE A 167 7.74 4.19 -12.19
CA PHE A 167 6.77 3.63 -11.26
C PHE A 167 7.30 2.31 -10.67
N ILE A 168 7.11 2.16 -9.37
CA ILE A 168 7.45 0.95 -8.61
C ILE A 168 6.14 0.36 -8.09
N ALA A 169 5.84 -0.88 -8.46
CA ALA A 169 4.71 -1.63 -7.90
C ALA A 169 5.01 -1.95 -6.42
N THR A 170 4.41 -1.19 -5.50
CA THR A 170 4.66 -1.33 -4.06
C THR A 170 3.53 -0.69 -3.25
N LEU A 171 3.20 -1.32 -2.12
CA LEU A 171 2.34 -0.74 -1.07
C LEU A 171 3.15 -0.13 0.07
N LYS A 172 4.47 -0.08 -0.04
CA LYS A 172 5.38 0.50 0.95
C LYS A 172 6.13 1.65 0.32
N LEU A 173 6.29 2.74 1.07
CA LEU A 173 7.11 3.89 0.67
C LEU A 173 8.62 3.58 0.68
N GLU A 174 9.05 2.56 1.43
CA GLU A 174 10.45 2.18 1.62
C GLU A 174 11.29 2.10 0.32
N PRO A 175 10.83 1.49 -0.79
CA PRO A 175 11.61 1.45 -2.03
C PRO A 175 11.93 2.83 -2.60
N LEU A 176 11.01 3.80 -2.49
CA LEU A 176 11.24 5.17 -2.94
C LEU A 176 12.23 5.89 -2.02
N VAL A 177 12.21 5.61 -0.71
CA VAL A 177 13.19 6.15 0.25
C VAL A 177 14.59 5.62 -0.07
N VAL A 178 14.72 4.33 -0.37
CA VAL A 178 15.99 3.71 -0.78
C VAL A 178 16.49 4.35 -2.07
N LEU A 179 15.62 4.48 -3.08
CA LEU A 179 15.93 5.13 -4.36
C LEU A 179 16.42 6.57 -4.16
N PHE A 180 15.74 7.34 -3.32
CA PHE A 180 16.16 8.70 -2.99
C PHE A 180 17.55 8.71 -2.32
N LYS A 181 17.78 7.85 -1.32
CA LYS A 181 19.06 7.76 -0.61
C LYS A 181 20.20 7.37 -1.54
N GLU A 182 19.95 6.50 -2.52
CA GLU A 182 20.92 6.09 -3.53
C GLU A 182 21.41 7.28 -4.37
N TYR A 183 20.48 8.07 -4.91
CA TYR A 183 20.83 9.19 -5.80
C TYR A 183 21.31 10.43 -5.06
N PHE A 184 20.70 10.78 -3.92
CA PHE A 184 20.91 12.06 -3.24
C PHE A 184 21.71 11.93 -1.93
N GLY A 185 21.65 10.79 -1.24
CA GLY A 185 22.17 10.64 0.12
C GLY A 185 23.65 10.95 0.28
N ARG A 186 24.51 10.37 -0.58
CA ARG A 186 25.97 10.63 -0.54
C ARG A 186 26.35 12.07 -0.92
N LYS A 187 25.48 12.75 -1.67
CA LYS A 187 25.71 14.12 -2.18
C LYS A 187 25.00 15.18 -1.33
N ILE A 188 24.31 14.78 -0.26
CA ILE A 188 23.41 15.66 0.50
C ILE A 188 24.10 16.91 1.01
N LYS A 189 25.38 16.82 1.40
CA LYS A 189 26.16 17.97 1.87
C LYS A 189 26.47 18.95 0.75
N VAL A 190 26.90 18.45 -0.41
CA VAL A 190 27.22 19.27 -1.58
C VAL A 190 25.95 19.93 -2.12
N LEU A 191 24.87 19.14 -2.26
CA LEU A 191 23.57 19.62 -2.71
C LEU A 191 22.97 20.63 -1.73
N GLY A 192 23.00 20.35 -0.42
CA GLY A 192 22.47 21.25 0.61
C GLY A 192 23.18 22.60 0.62
N ASN A 193 24.51 22.62 0.49
CA ASN A 193 25.27 23.86 0.36
C ASN A 193 24.88 24.62 -0.91
N TYR A 194 24.82 23.93 -2.05
CA TYR A 194 24.43 24.54 -3.32
C TYR A 194 23.02 25.16 -3.26
N ILE A 195 22.06 24.45 -2.65
CA ILE A 195 20.69 24.92 -2.45
C ILE A 195 20.67 26.17 -1.56
N TYR A 196 21.43 26.15 -0.46
CA TYR A 196 21.51 27.29 0.46
C TYR A 196 22.15 28.52 -0.21
N ASP A 197 23.30 28.35 -0.87
CA ASP A 197 24.06 29.44 -1.49
C ASP A 197 23.29 30.10 -2.64
N ASN A 198 22.38 29.37 -3.28
CA ASN A 198 21.59 29.83 -4.42
C ASN A 198 20.12 30.16 -4.08
N ASP A 199 19.74 30.14 -2.79
CA ASP A 199 18.36 30.41 -2.32
C ASP A 199 17.31 29.52 -3.02
N LEU A 200 17.63 28.22 -3.13
CA LEU A 200 16.77 27.23 -3.76
C LEU A 200 15.91 26.52 -2.73
N THR A 201 14.82 25.92 -3.20
CA THR A 201 13.98 24.99 -2.42
C THR A 201 13.85 23.67 -3.15
N THR A 202 13.66 22.59 -2.40
CA THR A 202 13.45 21.26 -2.98
C THR A 202 12.05 20.76 -2.66
N ARG A 203 11.48 20.01 -3.59
CA ARG A 203 10.20 19.35 -3.42
C ARG A 203 10.35 17.88 -3.76
N ILE A 204 9.86 17.02 -2.88
CA ILE A 204 9.80 15.58 -3.07
C ILE A 204 8.32 15.23 -3.24
N ASP A 205 7.94 14.84 -4.45
CA ASP A 205 6.61 14.38 -4.77
C ASP A 205 6.58 12.85 -4.72
N ILE A 206 5.63 12.32 -3.96
CA ILE A 206 5.27 10.91 -3.96
C ILE A 206 3.94 10.81 -4.68
N LEU A 207 3.98 10.29 -5.91
CA LEU A 207 2.80 10.05 -6.73
C LEU A 207 2.36 8.60 -6.51
N ALA A 208 1.13 8.41 -6.06
CA ALA A 208 0.50 7.12 -5.87
C ALA A 208 -0.59 6.94 -6.92
N ASP A 209 -0.41 5.95 -7.78
CA ASP A 209 -1.45 5.42 -8.65
C ASP A 209 -2.10 4.23 -7.92
N ILE A 210 -3.23 4.50 -7.28
CA ILE A 210 -3.91 3.59 -6.36
C ILE A 210 -4.97 2.81 -7.13
N ASN A 211 -4.76 1.51 -7.24
CA ASN A 211 -5.64 0.60 -7.98
C ASN A 211 -6.42 -0.30 -7.00
N TYR A 212 -7.73 -0.44 -7.23
CA TYR A 212 -8.60 -1.40 -6.51
C TYR A 212 -8.48 -1.31 -4.97
N HIS A 213 -8.51 -0.09 -4.44
CA HIS A 213 -8.41 0.22 -3.00
C HIS A 213 -7.16 -0.34 -2.28
N SER A 214 -6.10 -0.71 -3.01
CA SER A 214 -4.83 -1.11 -2.42
C SER A 214 -4.05 0.12 -1.96
N ILE A 215 -4.36 0.63 -0.76
CA ILE A 215 -3.81 1.87 -0.22
C ILE A 215 -2.34 1.66 0.22
N PRO A 216 -1.39 2.47 -0.27
CA PRO A 216 0.01 2.37 0.14
C PRO A 216 0.26 2.97 1.53
N SER A 217 1.21 2.39 2.25
CA SER A 217 1.73 2.92 3.51
C SER A 217 2.80 3.98 3.29
N TYR A 218 2.67 5.11 3.99
CA TYR A 218 3.58 6.26 3.89
C TYR A 218 4.52 6.42 5.10
N TYR A 219 5.03 5.30 5.62
CA TYR A 219 5.99 5.34 6.72
C TYR A 219 7.32 5.96 6.26
N MET A 220 7.88 6.87 7.07
CA MET A 220 9.20 7.48 6.86
C MET A 220 10.06 7.36 8.11
N ASP A 221 11.34 7.05 7.90
CA ASP A 221 12.34 7.08 8.96
C ASP A 221 12.90 8.49 9.20
N THR A 222 13.48 8.70 10.40
CA THR A 222 14.06 10.00 10.79
C THR A 222 15.26 10.39 9.92
N GLU A 223 15.99 9.42 9.37
CA GLU A 223 17.13 9.68 8.49
C GLU A 223 16.65 10.36 7.20
N PHE A 224 15.61 9.83 6.58
CA PHE A 224 15.01 10.38 5.36
C PHE A 224 14.50 11.80 5.58
N LEU A 225 13.78 12.05 6.69
CA LEU A 225 13.34 13.40 7.07
C LEU A 225 14.53 14.36 7.26
N SER A 226 15.63 13.89 7.87
CA SER A 226 16.85 14.69 8.02
C SER A 226 17.49 15.03 6.67
N LEU A 227 17.51 14.11 5.71
CA LEU A 227 18.03 14.37 4.37
C LEU A 227 17.19 15.43 3.65
N ILE A 228 15.86 15.34 3.76
CA ILE A 228 14.94 16.31 3.13
C ILE A 228 15.12 17.70 3.73
N SER A 229 15.24 17.80 5.05
CA SER A 229 15.53 19.06 5.73
C SER A 229 16.84 19.70 5.25
N LYS A 230 17.89 18.90 5.03
CA LYS A 230 19.19 19.39 4.50
C LYS A 230 19.11 19.93 3.07
N LEU A 231 18.05 19.60 2.33
CA LEU A 231 17.82 20.11 0.98
C LEU A 231 16.84 21.29 0.94
N ASN A 232 16.55 21.92 2.09
CA ASN A 232 15.49 22.91 2.20
C ASN A 232 14.18 22.37 1.58
N GLY A 233 13.90 21.10 1.89
CA GLY A 233 12.97 20.26 1.17
C GLY A 233 11.58 20.18 1.81
N SER A 234 10.56 20.09 0.96
CA SER A 234 9.17 19.80 1.33
C SER A 234 8.71 18.49 0.67
N ILE A 235 7.75 17.80 1.29
CA ILE A 235 7.20 16.54 0.77
C ILE A 235 5.74 16.74 0.43
N TYR A 236 5.33 16.25 -0.73
CA TYR A 236 3.95 16.29 -1.18
C TYR A 236 3.51 14.90 -1.64
N TYR A 237 2.25 14.60 -1.36
CA TYR A 237 1.62 13.36 -1.77
C TYR A 237 0.53 13.66 -2.78
N TYR A 238 0.62 12.99 -3.91
CA TYR A 238 -0.42 12.98 -4.93
C TYR A 238 -0.98 11.59 -5.02
N GLN A 239 -2.31 11.51 -5.08
CA GLN A 239 -3.02 10.25 -5.16
C GLN A 239 -3.99 10.32 -6.32
N GLU A 240 -3.83 9.40 -7.26
CA GLU A 240 -4.78 9.11 -8.32
C GLU A 240 -5.44 7.78 -7.96
N TYR A 241 -6.76 7.74 -8.02
CA TYR A 241 -7.55 6.57 -7.67
C TYR A 241 -8.18 5.98 -8.92
N PHE A 242 -7.99 4.67 -9.08
CA PHE A 242 -8.67 3.87 -10.08
C PHE A 242 -9.38 2.71 -9.39
N ASP A 243 -10.70 2.81 -9.29
CA ASP A 243 -11.55 1.82 -8.62
C ASP A 243 -11.97 0.66 -9.55
N GLY A 244 -11.34 0.55 -10.73
CA GLY A 244 -11.70 -0.43 -11.75
C GLY A 244 -12.93 -0.04 -12.56
N PHE A 245 -13.28 -0.87 -13.54
CA PHE A 245 -14.55 -0.75 -14.24
C PHE A 245 -15.61 -1.50 -13.41
N GLU A 246 -16.62 -0.81 -12.86
CA GLU A 246 -17.67 -1.38 -11.99
C GLU A 246 -18.43 -2.59 -12.60
N GLU A 247 -18.33 -2.78 -13.91
CA GLU A 247 -19.01 -3.86 -14.64
C GLU A 247 -18.27 -5.21 -14.62
N VAL A 248 -17.01 -5.26 -14.17
CA VAL A 248 -16.15 -6.45 -14.31
C VAL A 248 -16.49 -7.59 -13.35
N PHE A 249 -17.28 -7.31 -12.30
CA PHE A 249 -17.70 -8.33 -11.32
C PHE A 249 -19.10 -8.90 -11.59
N LYS A 250 -19.77 -8.51 -12.69
CA LYS A 250 -21.17 -8.88 -12.98
C LYS A 250 -21.36 -10.15 -13.83
N GLU A 251 -20.29 -10.87 -14.17
CA GLU A 251 -20.37 -12.15 -14.91
C GLU A 251 -19.85 -13.32 -14.08
#